data_AF-A0A2D8D6X7-F1
#
_entry.id   AF-A0A2D8D6X7-F1
#
_cell.length_a   1.000
_cell.length_b   1.000
_cell.length_c   1.000
_cell.angle_alpha   90.00
_cell.angle_beta   90.00
_cell.angle_gamma   90.00
#
_symmetry.space_group_name_H-M   'P 1'
#
loop_
_entity.id
_entity.type
_entity.pdbx_description
1 polymer ?
#
loop_
_entity_poly.entity_id
_entity_poly.type
_entity_poly.pdbx_seq_one_letter_code
_entity_poly.pdbx_strand_id
1 'polypeptide(L)'
;MQLEHQRTPCRLAKRAPINPLFLVAMSNAGGEGKTLLALLLAALMCLEEEAVRVFDADVGNWSIRQQANDAKTIGWGVQVVLADHVADSAIDMHAVLDLGANALASATEITNLVPELRKVFEERGYRTIAFIPVSTNKTGAVGAALKLAESQRLTGFTKIFVRVNRDGSASFDEGLEAQDVIDLGHLQTGFQQYFRGPGDGLVNATLDPPAGYGEAALHVAEWMREFAEQDQISALFPRALDVLRSLAKPSCKLRMTVPNLYHAKDESLAFSGRQTKILNLLDRHGWTPEGLRMTAQSIDNGQ
;
A
#
# COMPACT_ATOMS: atom_id res chain seq x y z
N MET A 1 16.77 -6.91 -32.09
CA MET A 1 15.31 -7.05 -32.24
C MET A 1 14.76 -7.23 -30.83
N GLN A 2 14.40 -6.13 -30.16
CA GLN A 2 13.82 -6.19 -28.81
C GLN A 2 12.35 -6.57 -28.96
N LEU A 3 11.96 -7.72 -28.42
CA LEU A 3 10.56 -8.12 -28.35
C LEU A 3 9.87 -7.21 -27.33
N GLU A 4 9.13 -6.21 -27.81
CA GLU A 4 8.16 -5.50 -26.98
C GLU A 4 7.16 -6.52 -26.44
N HIS A 5 7.34 -6.94 -25.18
CA HIS A 5 6.31 -7.63 -24.43
C HIS A 5 5.17 -6.64 -24.22
N GLN A 6 4.22 -6.65 -25.16
CA GLN A 6 2.92 -6.00 -24.98
C GLN A 6 2.26 -6.67 -23.78
N ARG A 7 2.39 -6.03 -22.61
CA ARG A 7 1.72 -6.47 -21.38
C ARG A 7 0.23 -6.42 -21.62
N THR A 8 -0.42 -7.58 -21.55
CA THR A 8 -1.85 -7.72 -21.77
C THR A 8 -2.56 -6.93 -20.67
N PRO A 9 -3.34 -5.87 -20.99
CA PRO A 9 -4.21 -5.26 -19.99
C PRO A 9 -5.14 -6.35 -19.47
N CYS A 10 -5.33 -6.40 -18.16
CA CYS A 10 -6.22 -7.37 -17.49
C CYS A 10 -7.63 -7.25 -18.09
N ARG A 11 -7.93 -8.03 -19.14
CA ARG A 11 -9.20 -8.03 -19.86
C ARG A 11 -9.93 -9.30 -19.45
N LEU A 12 -10.89 -9.14 -18.56
CA LEU A 12 -11.69 -10.24 -18.03
C LEU A 12 -13.05 -10.32 -18.72
N ALA A 13 -13.56 -11.55 -18.81
CA ALA A 13 -14.86 -11.89 -19.38
C ALA A 13 -16.01 -11.19 -18.63
N LYS A 14 -17.11 -10.89 -19.32
CA LYS A 14 -18.32 -10.24 -18.76
C LYS A 14 -18.84 -11.03 -17.53
N ARG A 15 -18.55 -10.53 -16.32
CA ARG A 15 -19.07 -11.01 -15.04
C ARG A 15 -20.36 -10.26 -14.67
N ALA A 16 -21.06 -10.78 -13.65
CA ALA A 16 -22.23 -10.15 -13.02
C ALA A 16 -21.95 -8.69 -12.61
N PRO A 17 -22.97 -7.83 -12.45
CA PRO A 17 -22.76 -6.42 -12.12
C PRO A 17 -21.99 -6.29 -10.80
N ILE A 18 -20.75 -5.82 -10.91
CA ILE A 18 -19.89 -5.46 -9.80
C ILE A 18 -20.48 -4.20 -9.18
N ASN A 19 -20.42 -4.06 -7.85
CA ASN A 19 -20.68 -2.77 -7.20
C ASN A 19 -19.38 -1.96 -7.26
N PRO A 20 -19.23 -1.03 -8.22
CA PRO A 20 -17.94 -0.44 -8.51
C PRO A 20 -17.52 0.48 -7.36
N LEU A 21 -16.21 0.62 -7.17
CA LEU A 21 -15.63 1.35 -6.05
C LEU A 21 -14.85 2.54 -6.58
N PHE A 22 -15.04 3.70 -5.96
CA PHE A 22 -14.17 4.85 -6.12
C PHE A 22 -13.42 5.08 -4.81
N LEU A 23 -12.13 4.74 -4.84
CA LEU A 23 -11.24 4.81 -3.68
C LEU A 23 -10.32 6.03 -3.82
N VAL A 24 -10.16 6.79 -2.76
CA VAL A 24 -9.28 7.98 -2.74
C VAL A 24 -8.30 7.86 -1.60
N ALA A 25 -6.99 7.86 -1.89
CA ALA A 25 -5.94 7.95 -0.88
C ALA A 25 -5.57 9.43 -0.67
N MET A 26 -5.83 9.98 0.52
CA MET A 26 -5.70 11.43 0.74
C MET A 26 -5.19 11.85 2.11
N SER A 27 -4.35 12.87 2.11
CA SER A 27 -3.80 13.48 3.31
C SER A 27 -3.27 14.87 2.97
N ASN A 28 -3.35 15.79 3.93
CA ASN A 28 -2.88 17.16 3.74
C ASN A 28 -1.35 17.26 3.61
N ALA A 29 -0.62 16.22 4.01
CA ALA A 29 0.82 16.29 4.16
C ALA A 29 1.57 15.32 3.22
N GLY A 30 2.74 15.73 2.71
CA GLY A 30 3.54 14.90 1.80
C GLY A 30 4.29 13.77 2.51
N GLY A 31 4.36 12.57 1.94
CA GLY A 31 5.09 11.45 2.56
C GLY A 31 4.33 10.68 3.65
N GLU A 32 3.00 10.79 3.72
CA GLU A 32 2.18 9.95 4.61
C GLU A 32 1.97 8.51 4.09
N GLY A 33 2.42 8.20 2.86
CA GLY A 33 2.22 6.88 2.25
C GLY A 33 1.03 6.75 1.30
N LYS A 34 0.42 7.87 0.86
CA LYS A 34 -0.71 7.89 -0.09
C LYS A 34 -0.47 7.05 -1.34
N THR A 35 0.61 7.30 -2.06
CA THR A 35 0.93 6.57 -3.29
C THR A 35 1.14 5.08 -3.05
N LEU A 36 1.80 4.71 -1.94
CA LEU A 36 1.96 3.30 -1.57
C LEU A 36 0.60 2.63 -1.33
N LEU A 37 -0.28 3.33 -0.62
CA LEU A 37 -1.63 2.85 -0.33
C LEU A 37 -2.48 2.75 -1.60
N ALA A 38 -2.44 3.74 -2.49
CA ALA A 38 -3.14 3.71 -3.77
C ALA A 38 -2.67 2.53 -4.64
N LEU A 39 -1.37 2.28 -4.71
CA LEU A 39 -0.80 1.12 -5.41
C LEU A 39 -1.23 -0.20 -4.78
N LEU A 40 -1.27 -0.28 -3.45
CA LEU A 40 -1.75 -1.48 -2.75
C LEU A 40 -3.24 -1.74 -3.05
N LEU A 41 -4.09 -0.73 -2.94
CA LEU A 41 -5.52 -0.85 -3.24
C LEU A 41 -5.76 -1.27 -4.70
N ALA A 42 -5.02 -0.69 -5.64
CA ALA A 42 -5.08 -1.10 -7.05
C ALA A 42 -4.60 -2.54 -7.24
N ALA A 43 -3.55 -2.96 -6.55
CA ALA A 43 -3.06 -4.34 -6.60
C ALA A 43 -4.09 -5.33 -6.06
N LEU A 44 -4.77 -5.01 -4.94
CA LEU A 44 -5.85 -5.83 -4.40
C LEU A 44 -7.02 -5.95 -5.39
N MET A 45 -7.40 -4.88 -6.09
CA MET A 45 -8.40 -4.94 -7.17
C MET A 45 -7.98 -5.87 -8.32
N CYS A 46 -6.71 -5.81 -8.72
CA CYS A 46 -6.21 -6.73 -9.74
C CYS A 46 -6.24 -8.19 -9.28
N LEU A 47 -5.96 -8.45 -8.00
CA LEU A 47 -6.05 -9.79 -7.40
C LEU A 47 -7.50 -10.29 -7.22
N GLU A 48 -8.48 -9.39 -7.13
CA GLU A 48 -9.91 -9.72 -7.25
C GLU A 48 -10.31 -10.18 -8.67
N GLU A 49 -9.39 -10.06 -9.64
CA GLU A 49 -9.68 -10.11 -11.06
C GLU A 49 -10.76 -9.08 -11.41
N GLU A 50 -10.56 -7.84 -10.96
CA GLU A 50 -11.44 -6.71 -11.29
C GLU A 50 -10.65 -5.63 -12.03
N ALA A 51 -11.30 -4.99 -12.99
CA ALA A 51 -10.67 -3.92 -13.75
C ALA A 51 -10.58 -2.66 -12.90
N VAL A 52 -9.39 -2.04 -12.85
CA VAL A 52 -9.14 -0.83 -12.06
C VAL A 52 -8.47 0.25 -12.91
N ARG A 53 -8.94 1.49 -12.75
CA ARG A 53 -8.31 2.70 -13.27
C ARG A 53 -7.62 3.44 -12.15
N VAL A 54 -6.31 3.64 -12.28
CA VAL A 54 -5.54 4.47 -11.36
C VAL A 54 -5.45 5.90 -11.91
N PHE A 55 -5.72 6.87 -11.05
CA PHE A 55 -5.61 8.29 -11.33
C PHE A 55 -4.50 8.91 -10.49
N ASP A 56 -3.60 9.63 -11.16
CA ASP A 56 -2.48 10.34 -10.53
C ASP A 56 -2.78 11.84 -10.52
N ALA A 57 -3.09 12.39 -9.35
CA ALA A 57 -3.22 13.83 -9.15
C ALA A 57 -1.98 14.44 -8.48
N ASP A 58 -0.87 13.70 -8.35
CA ASP A 58 0.41 14.19 -7.85
C ASP A 58 1.32 14.66 -8.99
N VAL A 59 1.08 15.90 -9.45
CA VAL A 59 1.84 16.48 -10.57
C VAL A 59 3.31 16.72 -10.23
N GLY A 60 3.69 16.78 -8.95
CA GLY A 60 5.06 17.02 -8.53
C GLY A 60 5.96 15.78 -8.60
N ASN A 61 5.39 14.58 -8.56
CA ASN A 61 6.17 13.36 -8.33
C ASN A 61 5.84 12.21 -9.31
N TRP A 62 4.68 12.18 -9.97
CA TRP A 62 4.25 11.17 -10.97
C TRP A 62 4.66 9.72 -10.68
N SER A 63 4.80 9.38 -9.40
CA SER A 63 5.52 8.17 -9.00
C SER A 63 4.66 6.92 -9.18
N ILE A 64 3.34 7.11 -9.28
CA ILE A 64 2.41 6.04 -9.62
C ILE A 64 2.54 5.63 -11.08
N ARG A 65 2.79 6.58 -12.00
CA ARG A 65 2.88 6.29 -13.44
C ARG A 65 4.06 5.39 -13.79
N GLN A 66 5.14 5.46 -13.01
CA GLN A 66 6.28 4.57 -13.18
C GLN A 66 5.97 3.11 -12.81
N GLN A 67 4.90 2.88 -12.06
CA GLN A 67 4.52 1.55 -11.54
C GLN A 67 3.18 1.05 -12.10
N ALA A 68 2.34 1.98 -12.57
CA ALA A 68 1.09 1.73 -13.27
C ALA A 68 1.13 2.52 -14.59
N ASN A 69 1.65 1.88 -15.64
CA ASN A 69 1.87 2.51 -16.95
C ASN A 69 0.60 3.09 -17.59
N ASP A 70 -0.57 2.60 -17.18
CA ASP A 70 -1.90 3.02 -17.64
C ASP A 70 -2.58 4.04 -16.72
N ALA A 71 -1.89 4.51 -15.68
CA ALA A 71 -2.39 5.54 -14.78
C ALA A 71 -2.66 6.84 -15.54
N LYS A 72 -3.85 7.40 -15.34
CA LYS A 72 -4.27 8.65 -15.98
C LYS A 72 -3.91 9.83 -15.09
N THR A 73 -3.10 10.75 -15.62
CA THR A 73 -2.76 11.99 -14.93
C THR A 73 -3.94 12.95 -14.93
N ILE A 74 -4.25 13.50 -13.75
CA ILE A 74 -5.17 14.61 -13.58
C ILE A 74 -4.31 15.86 -13.31
N GLY A 75 -4.17 16.74 -14.31
CA GLY A 75 -3.32 17.93 -14.23
C GLY A 75 -3.84 19.02 -13.29
N TRP A 76 -3.02 20.05 -13.03
CA TRP A 76 -3.49 21.32 -12.44
C TRP A 76 -4.18 22.16 -13.52
N GLY A 77 -5.16 22.99 -13.16
CA GLY A 77 -6.03 23.72 -14.10
C GLY A 77 -7.29 22.95 -14.52
N VAL A 78 -7.50 21.76 -13.95
CA VAL A 78 -8.65 20.89 -14.24
C VAL A 78 -9.88 21.46 -13.54
N GLN A 79 -10.70 22.19 -14.30
CA GLN A 79 -12.00 22.67 -13.85
C GLN A 79 -12.90 21.50 -13.48
N VAL A 80 -13.88 21.74 -12.59
CA VAL A 80 -14.97 20.82 -12.20
C VAL A 80 -15.58 20.08 -13.40
N VAL A 81 -15.60 20.72 -14.58
CA VAL A 81 -16.06 20.20 -15.89
C VAL A 81 -15.39 18.88 -16.33
N LEU A 82 -14.22 18.54 -15.77
CA LEU A 82 -13.51 17.30 -16.08
C LEU A 82 -13.91 16.12 -15.19
N ALA A 83 -14.72 16.31 -14.15
CA ALA A 83 -15.17 15.22 -13.28
C ALA A 83 -15.88 14.12 -14.07
N ASP A 84 -16.76 14.50 -15.01
CA ASP A 84 -17.41 13.57 -15.93
C ASP A 84 -16.43 12.82 -16.81
N HIS A 85 -15.44 13.51 -17.39
CA HIS A 85 -14.43 12.89 -18.24
C HIS A 85 -13.54 11.89 -17.48
N VAL A 86 -13.21 12.21 -16.22
CA VAL A 86 -12.48 11.30 -15.32
C VAL A 86 -13.34 10.06 -15.05
N ALA A 87 -14.60 10.25 -14.68
CA ALA A 87 -15.52 9.14 -14.41
C ALA A 87 -15.82 8.30 -15.67
N ASP A 88 -15.95 8.91 -16.84
CA ASP A 88 -16.13 8.23 -18.13
C ASP A 88 -14.96 7.30 -18.44
N SER A 89 -13.77 7.70 -18.03
CA SER A 89 -12.56 6.91 -18.25
C SER A 89 -12.41 5.68 -17.34
N ALA A 90 -13.29 5.57 -16.34
CA ALA A 90 -13.37 4.46 -15.40
C ALA A 90 -14.67 3.67 -15.54
N ILE A 91 -15.48 3.89 -16.58
CA ILE A 91 -16.74 3.18 -16.80
C ILE A 91 -16.51 1.66 -16.77
N ASP A 92 -17.39 0.93 -16.08
CA ASP A 92 -17.32 -0.52 -15.86
C ASP A 92 -16.01 -1.00 -15.20
N MET A 93 -15.31 -0.10 -14.49
CA MET A 93 -14.07 -0.36 -13.75
C MET A 93 -14.14 0.28 -12.36
N HIS A 94 -13.36 -0.24 -11.42
CA HIS A 94 -13.05 0.48 -10.19
C HIS A 94 -12.14 1.67 -10.48
N ALA A 95 -12.12 2.65 -9.58
CA ALA A 95 -11.29 3.83 -9.68
C ALA A 95 -10.49 4.00 -8.39
N VAL A 96 -9.17 4.24 -8.52
CA VAL A 96 -8.29 4.57 -7.39
C VAL A 96 -7.62 5.91 -7.69
N LEU A 97 -7.81 6.89 -6.83
CA LEU A 97 -7.22 8.22 -6.95
C LEU A 97 -6.13 8.42 -5.90
N ASP A 98 -4.89 8.62 -6.37
CA ASP A 98 -3.78 9.11 -5.54
C ASP A 98 -3.78 10.64 -5.58
N LEU A 99 -4.19 11.27 -4.48
CA LEU A 99 -4.11 12.72 -4.35
C LEU A 99 -2.71 13.11 -3.89
N GLY A 100 -2.02 13.92 -4.69
CA GLY A 100 -0.66 14.37 -4.37
C GLY A 100 -0.51 15.13 -3.06
N ALA A 101 0.74 15.28 -2.63
CA ALA A 101 1.06 16.14 -1.50
C ALA A 101 0.61 17.59 -1.75
N ASN A 102 0.12 18.28 -0.71
CA ASN A 102 -0.33 19.68 -0.77
C ASN A 102 -1.50 19.98 -1.72
N ALA A 103 -2.03 18.99 -2.44
CA ALA A 103 -3.19 19.14 -3.31
C ALA A 103 -4.36 19.86 -2.62
N LEU A 104 -4.57 19.54 -1.34
CA LEU A 104 -5.64 20.10 -0.51
C LEU A 104 -5.28 21.46 0.11
N ALA A 105 -3.99 21.81 0.18
CA ALA A 105 -3.48 23.03 0.81
C ALA A 105 -3.22 24.16 -0.20
N SER A 106 -2.80 23.83 -1.43
CA SER A 106 -2.38 24.82 -2.44
C SER A 106 -3.30 24.94 -3.66
N ALA A 107 -4.28 24.05 -3.85
CA ALA A 107 -5.19 24.09 -4.99
C ALA A 107 -6.64 24.34 -4.56
N THR A 108 -7.16 25.52 -4.89
CA THR A 108 -8.62 25.74 -4.90
C THR A 108 -9.33 24.77 -5.85
N GLU A 109 -8.65 24.39 -6.94
CA GLU A 109 -9.16 23.48 -7.97
C GLU A 109 -9.37 22.06 -7.44
N ILE A 110 -8.37 21.47 -6.79
CA ILE A 110 -8.48 20.11 -6.24
C ILE A 110 -9.46 20.06 -5.06
N THR A 111 -9.56 21.15 -4.29
CA THR A 111 -10.56 21.28 -3.22
C THR A 111 -12.00 21.13 -3.75
N ASN A 112 -12.28 21.61 -4.96
CA ASN A 112 -13.60 21.51 -5.59
C ASN A 112 -13.76 20.22 -6.40
N LEU A 113 -12.68 19.70 -6.96
CA LEU A 113 -12.71 18.50 -7.81
C LEU A 113 -13.10 17.24 -7.02
N VAL A 114 -12.56 17.02 -5.83
CA VAL A 114 -12.80 15.77 -5.07
C VAL A 114 -14.29 15.58 -4.70
N PRO A 115 -14.99 16.61 -4.16
CA PRO A 115 -16.44 16.50 -3.92
C PRO A 115 -17.25 16.27 -5.20
N GLU A 116 -16.85 16.86 -6.32
CA GLU A 116 -17.54 16.64 -7.60
C GLU A 116 -17.31 15.23 -8.14
N LEU A 117 -16.06 14.75 -8.14
CA LEU A 117 -15.73 13.38 -8.54
C LEU A 117 -16.55 12.38 -7.73
N ARG A 118 -16.62 12.55 -6.40
CA ARG A 118 -17.45 11.72 -5.53
C ARG A 118 -18.90 11.69 -6.01
N LYS A 119 -19.49 12.86 -6.26
CA LYS A 119 -20.89 12.99 -6.68
C LYS A 119 -21.12 12.28 -8.03
N VAL A 120 -20.28 12.55 -9.03
CA VAL A 120 -20.38 11.94 -10.36
C VAL A 120 -20.21 10.41 -10.30
N PHE A 121 -19.27 9.91 -9.50
CA PHE A 121 -19.10 8.47 -9.30
C PHE A 121 -20.31 7.84 -8.58
N GLU A 122 -20.87 8.47 -7.55
CA GLU A 122 -22.10 8.00 -6.88
C GLU A 122 -23.32 7.99 -7.81
N GLU A 123 -23.49 9.03 -8.64
CA GLU A 123 -24.54 9.10 -9.66
C GLU A 123 -24.43 7.95 -10.68
N ARG A 124 -23.21 7.41 -10.88
CA ARG A 124 -22.92 6.24 -11.70
C ARG A 124 -22.98 4.92 -10.93
N GLY A 125 -23.43 4.95 -9.67
CA GLY A 125 -23.62 3.77 -8.83
C GLY A 125 -22.37 3.29 -8.09
N TYR A 126 -21.31 4.08 -8.02
CA TYR A 126 -20.10 3.70 -7.29
C TYR A 126 -20.28 3.93 -5.79
N ARG A 127 -19.73 3.02 -4.99
CA ARG A 127 -19.47 3.29 -3.57
C ARG A 127 -18.16 4.06 -3.42
N THR A 128 -18.19 5.15 -2.65
CA THR A 128 -17.05 6.06 -2.48
C THR A 128 -16.39 5.90 -1.11
N ILE A 129 -15.07 5.69 -1.10
CA ILE A 129 -14.29 5.46 0.12
C ILE A 129 -13.03 6.33 0.11
N ALA A 130 -12.84 7.10 1.17
CA ALA A 130 -11.65 7.90 1.42
C ALA A 130 -10.75 7.19 2.44
N PHE A 131 -9.55 6.83 2.01
CA PHE A 131 -8.49 6.35 2.86
C PHE A 131 -7.59 7.51 3.28
N ILE A 132 -7.44 7.70 4.60
CA ILE A 132 -6.76 8.84 5.20
C ILE A 132 -5.51 8.34 5.92
N PRO A 133 -4.35 8.23 5.24
CA PRO A 133 -3.14 7.74 5.87
C PRO A 133 -2.54 8.73 6.88
N VAL A 134 -2.03 8.16 7.97
CA VAL A 134 -1.33 8.80 9.08
C VAL A 134 -0.04 8.04 9.34
N SER A 135 1.11 8.69 9.22
CA SER A 135 2.42 8.05 9.31
C SER A 135 3.15 8.30 10.62
N THR A 136 4.00 7.35 11.04
CA THR A 136 4.82 7.44 12.26
C THR A 136 5.89 8.54 12.21
N ASN A 137 6.26 9.03 11.02
CA ASN A 137 7.34 10.01 10.86
C ASN A 137 6.88 11.48 10.90
N LYS A 138 5.64 11.74 11.30
CA LYS A 138 4.99 13.06 11.24
C LYS A 138 4.24 13.38 12.52
N THR A 139 4.83 14.21 13.36
CA THR A 139 4.16 14.74 14.56
C THR A 139 2.92 15.55 14.17
N GLY A 140 1.79 15.28 14.83
CA GLY A 140 0.51 15.96 14.59
C GLY A 140 -0.25 15.43 13.36
N ALA A 141 0.21 14.35 12.72
CA ALA A 141 -0.47 13.76 11.57
C ALA A 141 -1.90 13.31 11.89
N VAL A 142 -2.14 12.77 13.10
CA VAL A 142 -3.48 12.39 13.58
C VAL A 142 -4.42 13.59 13.60
N GLY A 143 -4.03 14.68 14.25
CA GLY A 143 -4.86 15.89 14.34
C GLY A 143 -5.14 16.50 12.96
N ALA A 144 -4.18 16.45 12.04
CA ALA A 144 -4.39 16.89 10.66
C ALA A 144 -5.34 15.99 9.88
N ALA A 145 -5.27 14.67 10.09
CA ALA A 145 -6.16 13.69 9.48
C ALA A 145 -7.61 13.82 9.98
N LEU A 146 -7.80 14.00 11.29
CA LEU A 146 -9.14 14.23 11.88
C LEU A 146 -9.78 15.51 11.31
N LYS A 147 -9.03 16.61 11.26
CA LYS A 147 -9.52 17.87 10.63
C LYS A 147 -9.86 17.70 9.16
N LEU A 148 -9.10 16.89 8.43
CA LEU A 148 -9.40 16.57 7.03
C LEU A 148 -10.70 15.76 6.93
N ALA A 149 -10.86 14.74 7.78
CA ALA A 149 -12.04 13.88 7.84
C ALA A 149 -13.32 14.67 8.17
N GLU A 150 -13.23 15.71 9.00
CA GLU A 150 -14.34 16.61 9.34
C GLU A 150 -14.63 17.65 8.26
N SER A 151 -13.71 17.85 7.31
CA SER A 151 -13.87 18.88 6.29
C SER A 151 -15.01 18.55 5.31
N GLN A 152 -15.66 19.61 4.80
CA GLN A 152 -16.69 19.49 3.77
C GLN A 152 -16.20 18.76 2.50
N ARG A 153 -14.89 18.70 2.27
CA ARG A 153 -14.27 17.99 1.14
C ARG A 153 -14.50 16.49 1.17
N LEU A 154 -14.72 15.93 2.36
CA LEU A 154 -14.93 14.50 2.59
C LEU A 154 -16.38 14.16 2.99
N THR A 155 -17.30 15.12 2.90
CA THR A 155 -18.72 14.83 3.11
C THR A 155 -19.21 13.83 2.07
N GLY A 156 -19.91 12.78 2.53
CA GLY A 156 -20.46 11.72 1.68
C GLY A 156 -19.55 10.51 1.48
N PHE A 157 -18.23 10.63 1.68
CA PHE A 157 -17.33 9.47 1.64
C PHE A 157 -17.50 8.59 2.88
N THR A 158 -17.41 7.26 2.70
CA THR A 158 -16.99 6.37 3.79
C THR A 158 -15.53 6.66 4.11
N LYS A 159 -15.16 6.85 5.38
CA LYS A 159 -13.80 7.26 5.77
C LYS A 159 -13.12 6.12 6.49
N ILE A 160 -11.88 5.83 6.11
CA ILE A 160 -11.03 4.82 6.75
C ILE A 160 -9.69 5.48 7.07
N PHE A 161 -9.31 5.52 8.35
CA PHE A 161 -8.00 5.99 8.75
C PHE A 161 -6.97 4.86 8.59
N VAL A 162 -5.81 5.17 8.02
CA VAL A 162 -4.78 4.16 7.76
C VAL A 162 -3.50 4.52 8.50
N ARG A 163 -3.14 3.74 9.50
CA ARG A 163 -1.87 3.84 10.20
C ARG A 163 -0.74 3.27 9.35
N VAL A 164 0.11 4.15 8.85
CA VAL A 164 1.26 3.81 8.00
C VAL A 164 2.52 3.74 8.84
N ASN A 165 2.95 2.52 9.19
CA ASN A 165 4.15 2.31 10.01
C ASN A 165 5.43 2.45 9.16
N ARG A 166 5.73 3.70 8.76
CA ARG A 166 6.75 3.99 7.76
C ARG A 166 8.17 3.63 8.25
N ASP A 167 8.44 3.80 9.53
CA ASP A 167 9.75 3.58 10.14
C ASP A 167 9.85 2.27 10.96
N GLY A 168 8.74 1.52 11.09
CA GLY A 168 8.71 0.27 11.84
C GLY A 168 8.46 0.44 13.34
N SER A 169 8.41 1.67 13.86
CA SER A 169 8.27 1.94 15.30
C SER A 169 6.88 1.65 15.87
N ALA A 170 5.86 1.65 15.01
CA ALA A 170 4.44 1.66 15.41
C ALA A 170 4.08 2.78 16.41
N SER A 171 4.90 3.83 16.49
CA SER A 171 4.72 4.95 17.41
C SER A 171 3.86 6.04 16.76
N PHE A 172 2.54 5.84 16.80
CA PHE A 172 1.56 6.80 16.32
C PHE A 172 1.10 7.74 17.44
N ASP A 173 0.74 8.98 17.09
CA ASP A 173 0.05 9.88 18.02
C ASP A 173 -1.28 9.25 18.49
N GLU A 174 -1.70 9.54 19.71
CA GLU A 174 -3.00 9.10 20.25
C GLU A 174 -4.17 9.86 19.59
N GLY A 175 -5.39 9.33 19.72
CA GLY A 175 -6.63 10.04 19.37
C GLY A 175 -7.40 9.53 18.16
N LEU A 176 -6.94 8.45 17.50
CA LEU A 176 -7.77 7.71 16.54
C LEU A 176 -8.50 6.56 17.25
N GLU A 177 -9.81 6.46 17.07
CA GLU A 177 -10.60 5.36 17.63
C GLU A 177 -10.44 4.07 16.80
N ALA A 178 -10.26 2.93 17.48
CA ALA A 178 -9.89 1.67 16.84
C ALA A 178 -10.89 1.16 15.78
N GLN A 179 -12.16 1.53 15.86
CA GLN A 179 -13.22 1.00 14.99
C GLN A 179 -13.15 1.47 13.53
N ASP A 180 -12.47 2.58 13.25
CA ASP A 180 -12.33 3.18 11.91
C ASP A 180 -10.87 3.21 11.41
N VAL A 181 -10.00 2.43 12.05
CA VAL A 181 -8.56 2.45 11.82
C VAL A 181 -8.08 1.09 11.35
N ILE A 182 -7.30 1.12 10.27
CA ILE A 182 -6.55 -0.04 9.77
C ILE A 182 -5.05 0.26 9.77
N ASP A 183 -4.25 -0.78 9.85
CA ASP A 183 -2.80 -0.75 9.86
C ASP A 183 -2.25 -1.21 8.52
N LEU A 184 -1.43 -0.37 7.89
CA LEU A 184 -0.66 -0.76 6.71
C LEU A 184 0.59 -1.57 7.08
N GLY A 185 1.02 -1.55 8.34
CA GLY A 185 2.26 -2.21 8.77
C GLY A 185 3.51 -1.55 8.18
N HIS A 186 4.66 -2.18 8.40
CA HIS A 186 5.96 -1.72 7.94
C HIS A 186 6.52 -2.64 6.85
N LEU A 187 6.73 -2.08 5.66
CA LEU A 187 7.47 -2.76 4.61
C LEU A 187 8.87 -2.18 4.50
N GLN A 188 9.89 -3.02 4.71
CA GLN A 188 11.29 -2.58 4.69
C GLN A 188 11.70 -2.01 3.32
N THR A 189 12.62 -1.05 3.33
CA THR A 189 13.03 -0.28 2.13
C THR A 189 13.45 -1.16 0.95
N GLY A 190 14.19 -2.24 1.19
CA GLY A 190 14.62 -3.15 0.12
C GLY A 190 13.47 -3.87 -0.57
N PHE A 191 12.42 -4.24 0.16
CA PHE A 191 11.19 -4.79 -0.43
C PHE A 191 10.41 -3.73 -1.20
N GLN A 192 10.41 -2.48 -0.72
CA GLN A 192 9.84 -1.37 -1.48
C GLN A 192 10.57 -1.13 -2.80
N GLN A 193 11.90 -1.20 -2.79
CA GLN A 193 12.69 -1.08 -4.02
C GLN A 193 12.50 -2.29 -4.94
N TYR A 194 12.30 -3.49 -4.38
CA TYR A 194 12.02 -4.70 -5.13
C TYR A 194 10.73 -4.57 -5.95
N PHE A 195 9.58 -4.32 -5.32
CA PHE A 195 8.32 -4.24 -6.07
C PHE A 195 8.28 -3.02 -7.00
N ARG A 196 9.06 -1.96 -6.75
CA ARG A 196 9.16 -0.79 -7.65
C ARG A 196 10.11 -0.98 -8.82
N GLY A 197 11.02 -1.94 -8.72
CA GLY A 197 12.05 -2.22 -9.72
C GLY A 197 11.83 -3.59 -10.34
N PRO A 198 12.62 -4.61 -9.97
CA PRO A 198 12.51 -5.94 -10.60
C PRO A 198 11.13 -6.59 -10.51
N GLY A 199 10.42 -6.38 -9.40
CA GLY A 199 9.08 -6.92 -9.18
C GLY A 199 7.99 -6.22 -10.01
N ASP A 200 8.25 -5.00 -10.51
CA ASP A 200 7.41 -4.31 -11.50
C ASP A 200 5.92 -4.18 -11.11
N GLY A 201 5.69 -3.76 -9.87
CA GLY A 201 4.38 -3.58 -9.26
C GLY A 201 4.06 -4.68 -8.25
N LEU A 202 3.11 -4.42 -7.35
CA LEU A 202 2.79 -5.31 -6.23
C LEU A 202 2.20 -6.66 -6.68
N VAL A 203 1.38 -6.67 -7.75
CA VAL A 203 0.78 -7.90 -8.28
C VAL A 203 1.86 -8.82 -8.85
N ASN A 204 2.70 -8.30 -9.74
CA ASN A 204 3.75 -9.08 -10.36
C ASN A 204 4.82 -9.50 -9.33
N ALA A 205 5.19 -8.59 -8.42
CA ALA A 205 6.13 -8.87 -7.34
C ALA A 205 5.68 -9.99 -6.38
N THR A 206 4.40 -10.36 -6.36
CA THR A 206 3.86 -11.44 -5.52
C THR A 206 3.52 -12.70 -6.30
N LEU A 207 2.93 -12.58 -7.50
CA LEU A 207 2.46 -13.73 -8.29
C LEU A 207 3.48 -14.28 -9.29
N ASP A 208 4.35 -13.43 -9.83
CA ASP A 208 5.35 -13.80 -10.85
C ASP A 208 6.70 -13.12 -10.56
N PRO A 209 7.36 -13.50 -9.44
CA PRO A 209 8.57 -12.83 -9.04
C PRO A 209 9.74 -13.17 -9.97
N PRO A 210 10.59 -12.18 -10.30
CA PRO A 210 11.80 -12.44 -11.09
C PRO A 210 12.74 -13.41 -10.37
N ALA A 211 13.55 -14.13 -11.15
CA ALA A 211 14.52 -15.09 -10.61
C ALA A 211 15.44 -14.46 -9.54
N GLY A 212 15.58 -15.14 -8.39
CA GLY A 212 16.38 -14.69 -7.25
C GLY A 212 15.68 -13.72 -6.29
N TYR A 213 14.36 -13.53 -6.44
CA TYR A 213 13.52 -12.73 -5.53
C TYR A 213 12.31 -13.50 -4.98
N GLY A 214 12.35 -14.84 -4.99
CA GLY A 214 11.25 -15.67 -4.50
C GLY A 214 10.91 -15.38 -3.03
N GLU A 215 11.90 -15.28 -2.15
CA GLU A 215 11.68 -15.01 -0.72
C GLU A 215 11.19 -13.57 -0.49
N ALA A 216 11.69 -12.60 -1.27
CA ALA A 216 11.18 -11.23 -1.21
C ALA A 216 9.71 -11.14 -1.61
N ALA A 217 9.30 -11.92 -2.62
CA ALA A 217 7.90 -12.02 -3.04
C ALA A 217 7.01 -12.51 -1.90
N LEU A 218 7.45 -13.52 -1.14
CA LEU A 218 6.72 -14.02 0.02
C LEU A 218 6.58 -12.96 1.11
N HIS A 219 7.62 -12.16 1.38
CA HIS A 219 7.55 -11.08 2.35
C HIS A 219 6.62 -9.94 1.91
N VAL A 220 6.61 -9.57 0.63
CA VAL A 220 5.66 -8.59 0.09
C VAL A 220 4.23 -9.15 0.15
N ALA A 221 4.03 -10.42 -0.21
CA ALA A 221 2.74 -11.08 -0.14
C ALA A 221 2.21 -11.18 1.31
N GLU A 222 3.07 -11.51 2.28
CA GLU A 222 2.75 -11.50 3.70
C GLU A 222 2.26 -10.12 4.15
N TRP A 223 3.02 -9.07 3.82
CA TRP A 223 2.67 -7.69 4.15
C TRP A 223 1.33 -7.27 3.53
N MET A 224 1.09 -7.63 2.26
CA MET A 224 -0.20 -7.40 1.60
C MET A 224 -1.33 -8.17 2.27
N ARG A 225 -1.07 -9.42 2.70
CA ARG A 225 -2.04 -10.28 3.38
C ARG A 225 -2.43 -9.71 4.74
N GLU A 226 -1.46 -9.30 5.56
CA GLU A 226 -1.72 -8.66 6.85
C GLU A 226 -2.62 -7.43 6.71
N PHE A 227 -2.39 -6.61 5.67
CA PHE A 227 -3.28 -5.49 5.38
C PHE A 227 -4.69 -5.96 4.97
N ALA A 228 -4.77 -6.96 4.09
CA ALA A 228 -6.02 -7.50 3.54
C ALA A 228 -6.88 -8.26 4.57
N GLU A 229 -6.28 -8.81 5.63
CA GLU A 229 -6.98 -9.59 6.66
C GLU A 229 -7.84 -8.73 7.59
N GLN A 230 -7.62 -7.42 7.63
CA GLN A 230 -8.38 -6.52 8.49
C GLN A 230 -9.84 -6.46 8.05
N ASP A 231 -10.79 -6.52 9.00
CA ASP A 231 -12.23 -6.67 8.73
C ASP A 231 -12.78 -5.71 7.67
N GLN A 232 -12.36 -4.44 7.71
CA GLN A 232 -12.79 -3.42 6.76
C GLN A 232 -12.25 -3.64 5.35
N ILE A 233 -11.07 -4.24 5.21
CA ILE A 233 -10.43 -4.52 3.92
C ILE A 233 -10.86 -5.86 3.37
N SER A 234 -10.95 -6.90 4.20
CA SER A 234 -11.40 -8.23 3.79
C SER A 234 -12.84 -8.22 3.24
N ALA A 235 -13.69 -7.34 3.75
CA ALA A 235 -15.04 -7.12 3.21
C ALA A 235 -15.05 -6.45 1.82
N LEU A 236 -14.00 -5.68 1.47
CA LEU A 236 -13.86 -5.03 0.17
C LEU A 236 -13.15 -5.92 -0.85
N PHE A 237 -12.20 -6.74 -0.40
CA PHE A 237 -11.34 -7.56 -1.26
C PHE A 237 -11.25 -9.03 -0.77
N PRO A 238 -12.38 -9.75 -0.72
CA PRO A 238 -12.40 -11.12 -0.20
C PRO A 238 -11.60 -12.13 -1.04
N ARG A 239 -11.64 -12.05 -2.39
CA ARG A 239 -10.91 -12.99 -3.24
C ARG A 239 -9.42 -12.67 -3.30
N ALA A 240 -9.04 -11.40 -3.29
CA ALA A 240 -7.65 -10.99 -3.20
C ALA A 240 -7.02 -11.55 -1.91
N LEU A 241 -7.77 -11.51 -0.80
CA LEU A 241 -7.35 -12.14 0.44
C LEU A 241 -7.22 -13.67 0.29
N ASP A 242 -8.16 -14.34 -0.37
CA ASP A 242 -8.06 -15.79 -0.62
C ASP A 242 -6.84 -16.14 -1.49
N VAL A 243 -6.56 -15.35 -2.53
CA VAL A 243 -5.35 -15.48 -3.36
C VAL A 243 -4.10 -15.32 -2.50
N LEU A 244 -4.01 -14.25 -1.69
CA LEU A 244 -2.87 -14.01 -0.80
C LEU A 244 -2.70 -15.08 0.28
N ARG A 245 -3.79 -15.68 0.77
CA ARG A 245 -3.76 -16.82 1.70
C ARG A 245 -3.30 -18.12 1.05
N SER A 246 -3.51 -18.28 -0.25
CA SER A 246 -3.04 -19.45 -1.00
C SER A 246 -1.53 -19.44 -1.26
N LEU A 247 -0.91 -18.25 -1.23
CA LEU A 247 0.54 -18.11 -1.35
C LEU A 247 1.27 -18.66 -0.13
N ALA A 248 2.47 -19.20 -0.35
CA ALA A 248 3.32 -19.64 0.74
C ALA A 248 3.66 -18.47 1.69
N LYS A 249 3.89 -18.78 2.96
CA LYS A 249 4.44 -17.82 3.92
C LYS A 249 5.96 -17.68 3.72
N PRO A 250 6.58 -16.56 4.11
CA PRO A 250 8.03 -16.44 4.15
C PRO A 250 8.67 -17.63 4.88
N SER A 251 9.77 -18.14 4.32
CA SER A 251 10.45 -19.31 4.88
C SER A 251 11.17 -18.99 6.19
N CYS A 252 11.45 -17.70 6.44
CA CYS A 252 12.11 -17.25 7.64
C CYS A 252 11.57 -15.91 8.17
N LYS A 253 11.79 -15.67 9.47
CA LYS A 253 11.61 -14.33 10.06
C LYS A 253 12.90 -13.55 9.87
N LEU A 254 12.80 -12.36 9.27
CA LEU A 254 13.95 -11.48 9.08
C LEU A 254 14.47 -10.98 10.42
N ARG A 255 15.75 -11.20 10.67
CA ARG A 255 16.46 -10.67 11.85
C ARG A 255 17.31 -9.44 11.54
N MET A 256 17.66 -9.28 10.26
CA MET A 256 18.45 -8.16 9.77
C MET A 256 17.56 -7.22 8.98
N THR A 257 17.95 -5.94 8.94
CA THR A 257 17.30 -4.97 8.08
C THR A 257 17.62 -5.27 6.61
N VAL A 258 16.66 -4.97 5.74
CA VAL A 258 16.76 -5.06 4.29
C VAL A 258 16.78 -3.62 3.76
N PRO A 259 17.92 -2.91 3.83
CA PRO A 259 17.96 -1.48 3.60
C PRO A 259 17.82 -1.09 2.12
N ASN A 260 18.08 -2.01 1.20
CA ASN A 260 18.05 -1.76 -0.24
C ASN A 260 17.81 -3.05 -1.05
N LEU A 261 17.66 -2.88 -2.36
CA LEU A 261 17.34 -3.94 -3.31
C LEU A 261 18.33 -5.12 -3.31
N TYR A 262 19.62 -4.86 -3.07
CA TYR A 262 20.64 -5.91 -3.03
C TYR A 262 20.39 -6.91 -1.89
N HIS A 263 19.88 -6.42 -0.76
CA HIS A 263 19.56 -7.24 0.41
C HIS A 263 18.23 -7.98 0.27
N ALA A 264 17.40 -7.60 -0.71
CA ALA A 264 16.12 -8.27 -0.99
C ALA A 264 16.27 -9.50 -1.89
N LYS A 265 17.48 -9.93 -2.24
CA LYS A 265 17.71 -11.16 -3.02
C LYS A 265 17.63 -12.40 -2.14
N ASP A 266 17.22 -13.52 -2.72
CA ASP A 266 17.04 -14.81 -2.02
C ASP A 266 18.30 -15.25 -1.27
N GLU A 267 19.49 -15.13 -1.88
CA GLU A 267 20.76 -15.48 -1.23
C GLU A 267 21.02 -14.64 0.04
N SER A 268 20.73 -13.34 -0.03
CA SER A 268 20.87 -12.40 1.09
C SER A 268 19.85 -12.68 2.19
N LEU A 269 18.58 -12.90 1.81
CA LEU A 269 17.49 -13.18 2.75
C LEU A 269 17.67 -14.53 3.43
N ALA A 270 18.09 -15.56 2.69
CA ALA A 270 18.44 -16.87 3.24
C ALA A 270 19.57 -16.76 4.26
N PHE A 271 20.58 -15.91 4.01
CA PHE A 271 21.62 -15.62 5.00
C PHE A 271 21.06 -14.92 6.24
N SER A 272 20.21 -13.91 6.07
CA SER A 272 19.55 -13.19 7.19
C SER A 272 18.61 -14.08 8.00
N GLY A 273 18.00 -15.10 7.39
CA GLY A 273 17.14 -16.08 8.03
C GLY A 273 17.87 -17.19 8.77
N ARG A 274 19.19 -17.37 8.58
CA ARG A 274 19.96 -18.43 9.25
C ARG A 274 19.98 -18.20 10.76
N GLN A 275 19.38 -19.14 11.48
CA GLN A 275 19.54 -19.24 12.93
C GLN A 275 20.89 -19.88 13.26
N THR A 276 21.83 -19.09 13.78
CA THR A 276 23.00 -19.66 14.46
C THR A 276 22.61 -20.03 15.89
N LYS A 277 23.36 -20.94 16.52
CA LYS A 277 23.20 -21.24 17.96
C LYS A 277 23.20 -19.96 18.80
N ILE A 278 24.10 -19.03 18.49
CA ILE A 278 24.22 -17.72 19.14
C ILE A 278 22.93 -16.92 19.01
N LEU A 279 22.38 -16.82 17.79
CA LEU A 279 21.16 -16.06 17.54
C LEU A 279 19.92 -16.69 18.24
N ASN A 280 19.89 -18.01 18.40
CA ASN A 280 18.82 -18.67 19.17
C ASN A 280 18.95 -18.45 20.68
N LEU A 281 20.18 -18.42 21.20
CA LEU A 281 20.44 -18.04 22.59
C LEU A 281 20.06 -16.58 22.83
N LEU A 282 20.36 -15.67 21.90
CA LEU A 282 19.97 -14.26 21.98
C LEU A 282 18.46 -14.06 21.97
N ASP A 283 17.72 -14.80 21.13
CA ASP A 283 16.26 -14.73 21.16
C ASP A 283 15.67 -15.27 22.47
N ARG A 284 16.32 -16.27 23.07
CA ARG A 284 15.88 -16.88 24.33
C ARG A 284 16.14 -15.97 25.53
N HIS A 285 17.33 -15.35 25.59
CA HIS A 285 17.76 -14.55 26.72
C HIS A 285 17.47 -13.05 26.54
N GLY A 286 17.08 -12.63 25.34
CA GLY A 286 16.77 -11.25 24.97
C GLY A 286 17.99 -10.47 24.47
N TRP A 287 17.72 -9.41 23.71
CA TRP A 287 18.74 -8.51 23.13
C TRP A 287 19.16 -7.39 24.09
N THR A 288 19.18 -7.66 25.39
CA THR A 288 19.59 -6.72 26.44
C THR A 288 21.04 -6.97 26.85
N PRO A 289 21.72 -6.03 27.52
CA PRO A 289 23.05 -6.27 28.07
C PRO A 289 23.12 -7.55 28.93
N GLU A 290 22.06 -7.84 29.70
CA GLU A 290 21.98 -9.05 30.50
C GLU A 290 21.77 -10.30 29.65
N GLY A 291 20.88 -10.24 28.65
CA GLY A 291 20.67 -11.35 27.72
C GLY A 291 21.91 -11.70 26.89
N LEU A 292 22.71 -10.68 26.53
CA LEU A 292 24.03 -10.86 25.90
C LEU A 292 25.00 -11.59 26.83
N ARG A 293 25.06 -11.23 28.13
CA ARG A 293 25.90 -11.93 29.12
C ARG A 293 25.48 -13.38 29.30
N MET A 294 24.18 -13.63 29.42
CA MET A 294 23.61 -14.98 29.55
C MET A 294 23.90 -15.84 28.32
N THR A 295 23.83 -15.24 27.13
CA THR A 295 24.21 -15.92 25.89
C THR A 295 25.70 -16.26 25.87
N ALA A 296 26.58 -15.32 26.25
CA ALA A 296 28.02 -15.56 26.33
C ALA A 296 28.36 -16.69 27.31
N GLN A 297 27.75 -16.69 28.51
CA GLN A 297 27.91 -17.77 29.48
C GLN A 297 27.44 -19.13 28.93
N SER A 298 26.34 -19.16 28.18
CA SER A 298 25.83 -20.39 27.58
C SER A 298 26.82 -20.95 26.54
N ILE A 299 27.44 -20.07 25.73
CA ILE A 299 28.48 -20.44 24.76
C ILE A 299 29.73 -20.97 25.48
N ASP A 300 30.20 -20.29 26.53
CA ASP A 300 31.37 -20.71 27.31
C ASP A 300 31.15 -22.07 27.99
N ASN A 301 29.90 -22.37 28.37
CA ASN A 301 29.49 -23.65 28.94
C ASN A 301 29.23 -24.75 27.88
N GLY A 302 29.47 -24.46 26.60
CA GLY A 302 29.36 -25.43 25.50
C GLY A 302 27.93 -25.76 25.06
N GLN A 303 26.94 -24.92 25.41
CA GLN A 303 25.56 -25.06 24.93
C GLN A 303 25.41 -24.49 23.52
#